data_AF-A0A151RFC4-F1
#
_entry.id   AF-A0A151RFC4-F1
#
_cell.length_a   1.000
_cell.length_b   1.000
_cell.length_c   1.000
_cell.angle_alpha   90.00
_cell.angle_beta   90.00
_cell.angle_gamma   90.00
#
_symmetry.space_group_name_H-M   'P 1'
#
loop_
_entity.id
_entity.type
_entity.pdbx_description
1 polymer ?
#
loop_
_entity_poly.entity_id
_entity_poly.type
_entity_poly.pdbx_seq_one_letter_code
_entity_poly.pdbx_strand_id
1 'polypeptide(L)'
;MEKIFSVLGSSDERKLAYAVYMLGGEVEYWWRGTRQMLESKGVLIDWDCFRRVFLEKYFPDSVRYAKEAEFMRLHQGSLSVSEYAMRFEYLARFYLRPYLRLGDVESLQMD
;
A
#
# COMPACT_ATOMS: atom_id res chain seq x y z
N MET A 1 7.72 5.28 -5.68
CA MET A 1 9.02 4.65 -5.37
C MET A 1 9.20 3.31 -6.07
N GLU A 2 8.25 2.37 -6.02
CA GLU A 2 8.37 1.06 -6.67
C GLU A 2 8.75 1.10 -8.17
N LYS A 3 8.17 2.02 -8.95
CA LYS A 3 8.56 2.20 -10.37
C LYS A 3 10.04 2.55 -10.56
N ILE A 4 10.61 3.38 -9.69
CA ILE A 4 12.03 3.79 -9.76
C ILE A 4 12.92 2.61 -9.38
N PHE A 5 12.56 1.86 -8.34
CA PHE A 5 13.31 0.69 -7.92
C PHE A 5 13.27 -0.46 -8.93
N SER A 6 12.16 -0.63 -9.65
CA SER A 6 12.01 -1.59 -10.74
C SER A 6 12.93 -1.26 -11.92
N VAL A 7 13.10 0.03 -12.27
CA VAL A 7 14.00 0.46 -13.34
C VAL A 7 15.47 0.30 -12.93
N LEU A 8 15.78 0.51 -11.65
CA LEU A 8 17.15 0.46 -11.14
C LEU A 8 17.61 -0.95 -10.73
N GLY A 9 16.77 -1.98 -10.86
CA GLY A 9 17.10 -3.35 -10.43
C GLY A 9 17.58 -3.42 -8.98
N SER A 10 16.98 -2.63 -8.09
CA SER A 10 17.46 -2.50 -6.71
C SER A 10 17.10 -3.70 -5.85
N SER A 11 18.08 -4.18 -5.07
CA SER A 11 17.84 -5.15 -4.00
C SER A 11 16.95 -4.53 -2.90
N ASP A 12 16.29 -5.38 -2.13
CA ASP A 12 15.37 -4.93 -1.08
C ASP A 12 16.08 -4.16 0.03
N GLU A 13 17.34 -4.45 0.32
CA GLU A 13 18.15 -3.66 1.25
C GLU A 13 18.36 -2.23 0.72
N ARG A 14 18.60 -2.08 -0.59
CA ARG A 14 18.80 -0.77 -1.21
C ARG A 14 17.51 0.03 -1.27
N LYS A 15 16.36 -0.63 -1.51
CA LYS A 15 15.04 0.01 -1.44
C LYS A 15 14.74 0.52 -0.03
N LEU A 16 14.99 -0.32 0.98
CA LEU A 16 14.81 0.04 2.39
C LEU A 16 15.69 1.23 2.77
N ALA A 17 17.00 1.16 2.48
CA ALA A 17 17.93 2.24 2.80
C ALA A 17 17.50 3.58 2.17
N TYR A 18 17.10 3.55 0.90
CA TYR A 18 16.61 4.75 0.22
C TYR A 18 15.31 5.28 0.81
N ALA A 19 14.34 4.41 1.09
CA ALA A 19 13.06 4.84 1.66
C ALA A 19 13.21 5.44 3.05
N VAL A 20 14.07 4.86 3.89
CA VAL A 20 14.41 5.40 5.22
C VAL A 20 15.13 6.75 5.09
N TYR A 21 16.05 6.89 4.13
CA TYR A 21 16.74 8.16 3.85
C TYR A 21 15.77 9.27 3.42
N MET A 22 14.73 8.93 2.67
CA MET A 22 13.73 9.89 2.20
C MET A 22 12.72 10.31 3.27
N LEU A 23 12.72 9.68 4.45
CA LEU A 23 11.86 10.13 5.55
C LEU A 23 12.38 11.45 6.11
N GLY A 24 11.47 12.39 6.35
CA GLY A 24 11.80 13.67 6.96
C GLY A 24 10.78 14.07 8.02
N GLY A 25 11.22 14.91 8.96
CA GLY A 25 10.38 15.49 10.01
C GLY A 25 9.72 14.43 10.89
N GLU A 26 8.42 14.59 11.14
CA GLU A 26 7.63 13.71 12.03
C GLU A 26 7.66 12.22 11.63
N VAL A 27 7.80 11.94 10.33
CA VAL A 27 7.83 10.56 9.83
C VAL A 27 9.14 9.88 10.20
N GLU A 28 10.25 10.60 10.12
CA GLU A 28 11.56 10.10 10.53
C GLU A 28 11.59 9.85 12.05
N TYR A 29 11.05 10.79 12.84
CA TYR A 29 10.95 10.65 14.30
C TYR A 29 10.14 9.41 14.70
N TRP A 30 8.96 9.24 14.12
CA TRP A 30 8.13 8.05 14.34
C TRP A 30 8.83 6.75 13.91
N TRP A 31 9.47 6.74 12.75
CA TRP A 31 10.16 5.56 12.24
C TRP A 31 11.32 5.14 13.16
N ARG A 32 12.07 6.11 13.73
CA ARG A 32 13.15 5.83 14.68
C ARG A 32 12.66 5.05 15.91
N GLY A 33 11.55 5.48 16.53
CA GLY A 33 10.96 4.79 17.68
C GLY A 33 10.37 3.43 17.32
N THR A 34 9.72 3.35 16.16
CA THR A 34 9.13 2.10 15.67
C THR A 34 10.22 1.06 15.35
N ARG A 35 11.31 1.49 14.73
CA ARG A 35 12.48 0.66 14.43
C ARG A 35 13.08 0.06 15.71
N GLN A 36 13.31 0.89 16.74
CA GLN A 36 13.84 0.40 18.03
C GLN A 36 12.92 -0.64 18.67
N MET A 37 11.60 -0.45 18.60
CA MET A 37 10.63 -1.42 19.09
C MET A 37 10.64 -2.73 18.28
N LEU A 38 10.82 -2.67 16.96
CA LEU A 38 10.89 -3.86 16.12
C LEU A 38 12.18 -4.65 16.40
N GLU A 39 13.30 -3.94 16.52
CA GLU A 39 14.61 -4.52 16.87
C GLU A 39 14.56 -5.18 18.27
N SER A 40 13.93 -4.54 19.27
CA SER A 40 13.80 -5.13 20.61
C SER A 40 12.91 -6.38 20.66
N LYS A 41 11.99 -6.52 19.70
CA LYS A 41 11.16 -7.73 19.50
C LYS A 41 11.86 -8.79 18.64
N GLY A 42 13.10 -8.56 18.19
CA GLY A 42 13.83 -9.46 17.32
C GLY A 42 13.25 -9.57 15.91
N VAL A 43 12.47 -8.58 15.46
CA VAL A 43 11.86 -8.59 14.13
C VAL A 43 12.90 -8.16 13.10
N LEU A 44 13.09 -8.97 12.05
CA LEU A 44 13.90 -8.58 10.90
C LEU A 44 13.25 -7.39 10.17
N ILE A 45 14.01 -6.31 9.99
CA ILE A 45 13.55 -5.11 9.31
C ILE A 45 14.05 -5.16 7.86
N ASP A 46 13.28 -5.82 7.00
CA ASP A 46 13.45 -5.80 5.56
C ASP A 46 12.49 -4.80 4.88
N TRP A 47 12.53 -4.75 3.55
CA TRP A 47 11.70 -3.86 2.75
C TRP A 47 10.19 -4.07 2.99
N ASP A 48 9.75 -5.32 3.11
CA ASP A 48 8.33 -5.65 3.27
C ASP A 48 7.83 -5.33 4.68
N CYS A 49 8.66 -5.55 5.70
CA CYS A 49 8.41 -5.12 7.07
C CYS A 49 8.21 -3.60 7.14
N PHE A 50 9.17 -2.83 6.60
CA PHE A 50 9.05 -1.38 6.51
C PHE A 50 7.77 -0.96 5.79
N ARG A 51 7.51 -1.49 4.60
CA ARG A 51 6.32 -1.15 3.80
C ARG A 51 5.02 -1.40 4.55
N ARG A 52 4.91 -2.56 5.21
CA ARG A 52 3.70 -2.93 5.95
C ARG A 52 3.44 -1.96 7.10
N VAL A 53 4.44 -1.75 7.96
CA VAL A 53 4.32 -0.87 9.13
C VAL A 53 4.08 0.58 8.72
N PHE A 54 4.75 1.03 7.66
CA PHE A 54 4.54 2.36 7.09
C PHE A 54 3.12 2.55 6.55
N LEU A 55 2.62 1.57 5.78
CA LEU A 55 1.27 1.63 5.23
C LEU A 55 0.20 1.53 6.31
N GLU A 56 0.37 0.68 7.34
CA GLU A 56 -0.58 0.61 8.46
C GLU A 56 -0.69 1.95 9.20
N LYS A 57 0.42 2.66 9.39
CA LYS A 57 0.47 3.96 10.07
C LYS A 57 -0.17 5.09 9.25
N TYR A 58 0.17 5.21 7.97
CA TYR A 58 -0.18 6.36 7.13
C TYR A 58 -1.30 6.11 6.12
N PHE A 59 -1.62 4.85 5.86
CA PHE A 59 -2.72 4.39 5.01
C PHE A 59 -3.55 3.34 5.76
N PRO A 60 -4.15 3.71 6.91
CA PRO A 60 -4.94 2.76 7.69
C PRO A 60 -6.14 2.26 6.89
N ASP A 61 -6.65 1.09 7.27
CA ASP A 61 -7.79 0.46 6.61
C ASP A 61 -9.01 1.40 6.50
N SER A 62 -9.18 2.37 7.40
CA SER A 62 -10.24 3.39 7.29
C SER A 62 -10.17 4.23 6.02
N VAL A 63 -8.97 4.58 5.56
CA VAL A 63 -8.75 5.29 4.29
C VAL A 63 -9.01 4.34 3.12
N ARG A 64 -8.66 3.06 3.26
CA ARG A 64 -8.97 2.03 2.26
C ARG A 64 -10.48 1.83 2.14
N TYR A 65 -11.18 1.58 3.24
CA TYR A 65 -12.64 1.42 3.29
C TYR A 65 -13.38 2.65 2.77
N ALA A 66 -12.89 3.87 3.04
CA ALA A 66 -13.47 5.08 2.45
C ALA A 66 -13.38 5.06 0.91
N LYS A 67 -12.25 4.62 0.35
CA LYS A 67 -12.05 4.48 -1.11
C LYS A 67 -12.83 3.30 -1.70
N GLU A 68 -12.95 2.19 -0.99
CA GLU A 68 -13.80 1.06 -1.38
C GLU A 68 -15.29 1.49 -1.38
N ALA A 69 -15.73 2.25 -0.37
CA ALA A 69 -17.09 2.79 -0.32
C ALA A 69 -17.35 3.85 -1.40
N GLU A 70 -16.33 4.61 -1.80
CA GLU A 70 -16.39 5.52 -2.96
C GLU A 70 -16.53 4.72 -4.27
N PHE A 71 -15.79 3.61 -4.40
CA PHE A 71 -15.88 2.71 -5.55
C PHE A 71 -17.25 2.02 -5.64
N MET A 72 -17.77 1.47 -4.54
CA MET A 72 -19.09 0.80 -4.50
C MET A 72 -20.24 1.75 -4.83
N ARG A 73 -20.07 3.05 -4.58
CA ARG A 73 -21.05 4.10 -4.92
C ARG A 73 -20.77 4.75 -6.27
N LEU A 74 -19.70 4.36 -6.98
CA LEU A 74 -19.38 4.91 -8.28
C LEU A 74 -20.39 4.39 -9.32
N HIS A 75 -21.23 5.29 -9.79
CA HIS A 75 -22.07 5.10 -10.96
C HIS A 75 -21.81 6.24 -11.94
N GLN A 76 -22.02 6.01 -13.24
CA GLN A 76 -21.71 7.02 -14.26
C GLN A 76 -22.47 8.34 -14.02
N GLY A 77 -23.77 8.29 -13.71
CA GLY A 77 -24.55 9.48 -13.42
C GLY A 77 -24.47 10.52 -14.55
N SER A 78 -24.09 11.75 -14.22
CA SER A 78 -23.85 12.84 -15.18
C SER A 78 -22.42 12.89 -15.75
N LEU A 79 -21.54 11.96 -15.37
CA LEU A 79 -20.18 11.90 -15.89
C LEU A 79 -20.18 11.45 -17.35
N SER A 80 -19.28 12.00 -18.15
CA SER A 80 -18.96 11.41 -19.44
C SER A 80 -18.37 10.00 -19.25
N VAL A 81 -18.48 9.17 -20.28
CA VAL A 81 -17.93 7.80 -20.25
C VAL A 81 -16.43 7.81 -19.94
N SER A 82 -15.70 8.79 -20.46
CA SER A 82 -14.25 8.96 -20.22
C SER A 82 -13.95 9.29 -18.75
N GLU A 83 -14.67 10.25 -18.16
CA GLU A 83 -14.48 10.64 -16.75
C GLU A 83 -14.85 9.52 -15.79
N TYR A 84 -15.91 8.77 -16.11
CA TYR A 84 -16.29 7.58 -15.36
C TYR A 84 -15.20 6.51 -15.44
N ALA A 85 -14.70 6.19 -16.63
CA ALA A 85 -13.64 5.20 -16.82
C ALA A 85 -12.36 5.55 -16.06
N MET A 86 -11.94 6.81 -16.10
CA MET A 86 -10.79 7.29 -15.32
C MET A 86 -11.00 7.14 -13.81
N ARG A 87 -12.19 7.50 -13.29
CA ARG A 87 -12.51 7.33 -11.87
C ARG A 87 -12.57 5.88 -11.46
N PHE A 88 -13.14 5.02 -12.31
CA PHE A 88 -13.20 3.59 -12.10
C PHE A 88 -11.80 2.98 -11.98
N GLU A 89 -10.91 3.24 -12.94
CA GLU A 89 -9.53 2.74 -12.92
C GLU A 89 -8.74 3.24 -11.71
N TYR A 90 -8.94 4.49 -11.30
CA TYR A 90 -8.27 5.05 -10.14
C TYR A 90 -8.72 4.36 -8.85
N LEU A 91 -10.03 4.22 -8.63
CA LEU A 91 -10.60 3.63 -7.43
C LEU A 91 -10.38 2.10 -7.36
N ALA A 92 -10.41 1.40 -8.49
CA ALA A 92 -10.14 -0.04 -8.57
C ALA A 92 -8.75 -0.43 -8.03
N ARG A 93 -7.75 0.47 -8.12
CA ARG A 93 -6.39 0.24 -7.57
C ARG A 93 -6.35 0.12 -6.05
N PHE A 94 -7.33 0.70 -5.36
CA PHE A 94 -7.45 0.62 -3.91
C PHE A 94 -8.25 -0.62 -3.49
N TYR A 95 -9.18 -1.06 -4.35
CA TYR A 95 -10.00 -2.25 -4.13
C TYR A 95 -9.27 -3.57 -4.46
N LEU A 96 -8.43 -3.61 -5.50
CA LEU A 96 -7.73 -4.83 -5.96
C LEU A 96 -6.43 -5.15 -5.19
N ARG A 97 -5.99 -4.27 -4.29
CA ARG A 97 -4.72 -4.47 -3.54
C ARG A 97 -4.79 -5.43 -2.35
N PRO A 98 -5.91 -5.63 -1.64
CA PRO A 98 -6.04 -6.68 -0.63
C PRO A 98 -6.10 -8.10 -1.24
N TYR A 99 -6.68 -8.25 -2.44
CA TYR A 99 -6.93 -9.56 -3.06
C TYR A 99 -5.72 -10.23 -3.71
N LEU A 100 -4.55 -9.57 -3.73
CA LEU A 100 -3.30 -10.16 -4.21
C LEU A 100 -2.34 -10.52 -3.07
N ARG A 101 -2.79 -10.47 -1.81
CA ARG A 101 -1.97 -10.81 -0.63
C ARG A 101 -2.40 -12.05 0.15
N LEU A 102 -3.43 -12.77 -0.25
CA LEU A 102 -3.80 -14.03 0.39
C LEU A 102 -4.06 -15.07 -0.69
N GLY A 103 -3.47 -16.25 -0.54
CA GLY A 103 -3.66 -17.42 -1.39
C GLY A 103 -5.07 -18.01 -1.34
N ASP A 104 -6.08 -17.20 -1.65
CA ASP A 104 -7.47 -17.62 -1.81
C ASP A 104 -7.85 -17.68 -3.30
N VAL A 105 -6.93 -18.18 -4.13
CA VAL A 105 -7.26 -18.67 -5.48
C VAL A 105 -7.63 -20.16 -5.38
N GLU A 106 -8.54 -20.52 -4.47
CA GLU A 106 -9.02 -21.92 -4.40
C GLU A 106 -10.41 -22.13 -3.76
N SER A 107 -11.21 -21.09 -3.51
CA SER A 107 -12.53 -21.27 -2.87
C SER A 107 -13.72 -20.61 -3.58
N LEU A 108 -13.58 -20.27 -4.86
CA LEU A 108 -14.74 -19.99 -5.73
C LEU A 108 -14.80 -20.98 -6.90
N GLN A 109 -14.70 -22.26 -6.57
CA GLN A 109 -15.47 -23.30 -7.25
C GLN A 109 -16.29 -24.00 -6.16
N MET A 110 -17.51 -23.53 -5.94
CA MET A 110 -18.59 -24.37 -5.42
C MET A 110 -19.95 -23.70 -5.68
N ASP A 111 -20.74 -24.44 -6.48
CA ASP A 111 -22.13 -24.32 -6.93
C ASP A 111 -22.54 -23.17 -7.87
#